data_AF-A0A6I6CF44-F1
#
_entry.id   AF-A0A6I6CF44-F1
#
_cell.length_a   1.000
_cell.length_b   1.000
_cell.length_c   1.000
_cell.angle_alpha   90.00
_cell.angle_beta   90.00
_cell.angle_gamma   90.00
#
_symmetry.space_group_name_H-M   'P 1'
#
loop_
_entity.id
_entity.type
_entity.pdbx_description
1 polymer ?
#
loop_
_entity_poly.entity_id
_entity_poly.type
_entity_poly.pdbx_seq_one_letter_code
_entity_poly.pdbx_strand_id
1 'polypeptide(L)'
;MKSTKLERSRMRRKVSRTVLQSSEEGRPSSLRQQYANETSEEDLQKIIGSDVIIGRAYNELDQFNWTEDRRLAYDQSKKRTDDYHSTLSQKFNEGIKIGEERDKAEGIAEGGKQAKIEVAKNLLEDNVPIDVIYRTTGLPIDKIKELASQE
;
A
#
# COMPACT_ATOMS: atom_id res chain seq x y z
N MET A 1 31.58 -37.10 -56.59
CA MET A 1 30.34 -36.63 -55.90
C MET A 1 30.50 -36.64 -54.37
N LYS A 2 31.33 -35.76 -53.78
CA LYS A 2 31.50 -35.68 -52.30
C LYS A 2 31.53 -34.25 -51.72
N SER A 3 31.14 -33.21 -52.46
CA SER A 3 31.19 -31.82 -51.95
C SER A 3 29.89 -31.34 -51.29
N THR A 4 28.73 -31.93 -51.60
CA THR A 4 27.43 -31.35 -51.23
C THR A 4 27.03 -31.56 -49.77
N LYS A 5 27.46 -32.66 -49.13
CA LYS A 5 27.10 -32.97 -47.73
C LYS A 5 27.93 -32.15 -46.74
N LEU A 6 29.20 -31.89 -47.05
CA LEU A 6 30.09 -31.08 -46.21
C LEU A 6 29.73 -29.59 -46.29
N GLU A 7 29.43 -29.09 -47.49
CA GLU A 7 28.87 -27.75 -47.73
C GLU A 7 27.57 -27.53 -46.94
N ARG A 8 26.61 -28.45 -47.04
CA ARG A 8 25.34 -28.36 -46.30
C ARG A 8 25.55 -28.43 -44.78
N SER A 9 26.52 -29.20 -44.29
CA SER A 9 26.85 -29.26 -42.85
C SER A 9 27.51 -27.98 -42.35
N ARG A 10 28.39 -27.36 -43.15
CA ARG A 10 29.00 -26.06 -42.84
C ARG A 10 27.97 -24.94 -42.87
N MET A 11 27.07 -24.95 -43.85
CA MET A 11 25.97 -23.99 -43.94
C MET A 11 24.99 -24.12 -42.76
N ARG A 12 24.61 -25.35 -42.39
CA ARG A 12 23.79 -25.60 -41.19
C ARG A 12 24.46 -25.13 -39.91
N ARG A 13 25.76 -25.39 -39.73
CA ARG A 13 26.52 -24.90 -38.56
C ARG A 13 26.64 -23.38 -38.54
N LYS A 14 26.81 -22.74 -39.70
CA LYS A 14 26.87 -21.28 -39.82
C LYS A 14 25.53 -20.64 -39.44
N VAL A 15 24.43 -21.16 -39.99
CA VAL A 15 23.06 -20.71 -39.64
C VAL A 15 22.76 -20.94 -38.16
N SER A 16 23.07 -22.12 -37.59
CA SER A 16 22.86 -22.38 -36.17
C SER A 16 23.68 -21.46 -35.26
N ARG A 17 24.92 -21.09 -35.64
CA ARG A 17 25.75 -20.16 -34.86
C ARG A 17 25.22 -18.72 -34.95
N THR A 18 24.75 -18.29 -36.11
CA THR A 18 24.11 -16.97 -36.29
C THR A 18 22.80 -16.88 -35.49
N VAL A 19 22.00 -17.95 -35.50
CA VAL A 19 20.75 -18.01 -34.74
C VAL A 19 21.01 -17.99 -33.24
N LEU A 20 22.02 -18.74 -32.75
CA LEU A 20 22.41 -18.74 -31.34
C LEU A 20 22.99 -17.39 -30.88
N GLN A 21 23.85 -16.74 -31.68
CA GLN A 21 24.34 -15.39 -31.36
C GLN A 21 23.20 -14.36 -31.31
N SER A 22 22.17 -14.54 -32.14
CA SER A 22 20.99 -13.67 -32.16
C SER A 22 19.94 -13.98 -31.07
N SER A 23 20.15 -14.99 -30.23
CA SER A 23 19.31 -15.31 -29.06
C SER A 23 19.99 -15.02 -27.71
N GLU A 24 21.32 -14.86 -27.67
CA GLU A 24 22.08 -14.55 -26.45
C GLU A 24 22.19 -13.03 -26.19
N GLU A 25 22.07 -12.20 -27.23
CA GLU A 25 21.91 -10.75 -27.08
C GLU A 25 20.41 -10.42 -26.97
N GLY A 26 19.98 -9.99 -25.78
CA GLY A 26 18.58 -9.69 -25.46
C GLY A 26 17.87 -8.90 -26.55
N ARG A 27 16.87 -9.51 -27.18
CA ARG A 27 15.92 -8.80 -28.04
C ARG A 27 14.92 -8.07 -27.13
N PRO A 28 14.59 -6.79 -27.39
CA PRO A 28 14.13 -6.37 -28.72
C PRO A 28 14.58 -4.94 -29.12
N SER A 29 15.53 -4.80 -30.06
CA SER A 29 15.85 -3.47 -30.60
C SER A 29 16.01 -3.40 -32.12
N SER A 30 16.25 -4.49 -32.86
CA SER A 30 16.72 -4.36 -34.25
C SER A 30 15.76 -3.66 -35.22
N LEU A 31 14.45 -3.87 -35.10
CA LEU A 31 13.46 -3.19 -35.97
C LEU A 31 13.11 -1.80 -35.45
N ARG A 32 12.87 -1.66 -34.13
CA ARG A 32 12.57 -0.35 -33.53
C ARG A 32 13.74 0.61 -33.72
N GLN A 33 14.99 0.17 -33.53
CA GLN A 33 16.20 0.99 -33.72
C GLN A 33 16.47 1.34 -35.19
N GLN A 34 16.06 0.49 -36.15
CA GLN A 34 16.18 0.79 -37.58
C GLN A 34 15.22 1.91 -38.02
N TYR A 35 13.97 1.88 -37.56
CA TYR A 35 12.95 2.88 -37.92
C TYR A 35 12.84 4.06 -36.92
N ALA A 36 13.40 3.94 -35.71
CA ALA A 36 13.40 5.01 -34.70
C ALA A 36 14.17 6.24 -35.16
N ASN A 37 15.19 6.07 -36.02
CA ASN A 37 15.96 7.18 -36.56
C ASN A 37 15.21 7.92 -37.69
N GLU A 38 14.17 7.29 -38.24
CA GLU A 38 13.39 7.80 -39.38
C GLU A 38 12.07 8.47 -38.94
N THR A 39 11.67 8.29 -37.67
CA THR A 39 10.42 8.84 -37.14
C THR A 39 10.76 9.93 -36.13
N SER A 40 10.50 11.19 -36.45
CA SER A 40 10.71 12.30 -35.52
C SER A 40 9.62 12.34 -34.45
N GLU A 41 9.90 12.98 -33.31
CA GLU A 41 8.91 13.22 -32.25
C GLU A 41 7.67 13.97 -32.79
N GLU A 42 7.87 14.83 -33.79
CA GLU A 42 6.80 15.57 -34.47
C GLU A 42 5.91 14.66 -35.33
N ASP A 43 6.49 13.66 -35.99
CA ASP A 43 5.73 12.70 -36.80
C ASP A 43 4.95 11.73 -35.91
N LEU A 44 5.52 11.36 -34.76
CA LEU A 44 4.84 10.62 -33.72
C LEU A 44 3.66 11.39 -33.13
N GLN A 45 3.81 12.70 -32.87
CA GLN A 45 2.68 13.54 -32.44
C GLN A 45 1.57 13.62 -33.49
N LYS A 46 1.90 13.64 -34.79
CA LYS A 46 0.89 13.59 -35.87
C LYS A 46 0.16 12.26 -35.92
N ILE A 47 0.84 11.14 -35.63
CA ILE A 47 0.26 9.80 -35.61
C ILE A 47 -0.62 9.58 -34.37
N ILE A 48 -0.15 10.02 -33.20
CA ILE A 48 -0.90 9.97 -31.94
C ILE A 48 -2.12 10.91 -32.01
N GLY A 49 -1.95 12.07 -32.63
CA GLY A 49 -3.00 13.07 -32.79
C GLY A 49 -3.57 13.51 -31.42
N SER A 50 -4.88 13.36 -31.25
CA SER A 50 -5.59 13.63 -29.99
C SER A 50 -5.94 12.37 -29.19
N ASP A 51 -5.46 11.19 -29.58
CA ASP A 51 -5.80 9.93 -28.91
C ASP A 51 -5.02 9.78 -27.60
N VAL A 52 -5.75 9.92 -26.49
CA VAL A 52 -5.23 9.86 -25.13
C VAL A 52 -4.68 8.47 -24.78
N ILE A 53 -5.23 7.41 -25.36
CA ILE A 53 -4.82 6.03 -25.07
C ILE A 53 -3.51 5.71 -25.80
N ILE A 54 -3.41 6.07 -27.08
CA ILE A 54 -2.19 5.87 -27.87
C ILE A 54 -1.05 6.71 -27.30
N GLY A 55 -1.31 7.97 -26.93
CA GLY A 55 -0.30 8.85 -26.33
C GLY A 55 0.22 8.32 -24.99
N ARG A 56 -0.67 7.76 -24.16
CA ARG A 56 -0.26 7.13 -22.90
C ARG A 56 0.59 5.88 -23.14
N ALA A 57 0.18 5.00 -24.05
CA ALA A 57 0.93 3.80 -24.39
C ALA A 57 2.33 4.12 -24.97
N TYR A 58 2.45 5.18 -25.77
CA TYR A 58 3.74 5.66 -26.27
C TYR A 58 4.64 6.14 -25.13
N ASN A 59 4.13 6.97 -24.22
CA ASN A 59 4.90 7.47 -23.08
C ASN A 59 5.40 6.34 -22.17
N GLU A 60 4.61 5.28 -21.97
CA GLU A 60 5.05 4.08 -21.24
C GLU A 60 6.12 3.29 -22.02
N LEU A 61 6.01 3.19 -23.35
CA LEU A 61 7.01 2.53 -24.20
C LEU A 61 8.30 3.32 -24.39
N ASP A 62 8.26 4.64 -24.20
CA ASP A 62 9.42 5.53 -24.24
C ASP A 62 10.25 5.46 -22.94
N GLN A 63 9.65 5.10 -21.81
CA GLN A 63 10.40 4.87 -20.56
C GLN A 63 11.56 3.88 -20.73
N PHE A 64 11.41 2.89 -21.60
CA PHE A 64 12.46 1.92 -21.91
C PHE A 64 13.65 2.51 -22.69
N ASN A 65 13.46 3.66 -23.34
CA ASN A 65 14.49 4.37 -24.10
C ASN A 65 15.13 5.52 -23.30
N TRP A 66 14.74 5.73 -22.04
CA TRP A 66 15.28 6.82 -21.24
C TRP A 66 16.75 6.62 -20.88
N THR A 67 17.48 7.73 -20.76
CA THR A 67 18.81 7.74 -20.14
C THR A 67 18.71 7.32 -18.69
N GLU A 68 19.79 6.76 -18.14
CA GLU A 68 19.84 6.30 -16.75
C GLU A 68 19.46 7.41 -15.76
N ASP A 69 19.93 8.63 -16.00
CA ASP A 69 19.60 9.82 -15.19
C ASP A 69 18.10 10.14 -15.20
N ARG A 70 17.44 10.05 -16.37
CA ARG A 70 16.00 10.33 -16.49
C ARG A 70 15.16 9.25 -15.82
N ARG A 71 15.57 7.98 -15.93
CA ARG A 71 14.93 6.87 -15.23
C ARG A 71 15.07 7.00 -13.73
N LEU A 72 16.28 7.32 -13.24
CA LEU A 72 16.54 7.52 -11.83
C LEU A 72 15.70 8.67 -11.25
N ALA A 73 15.59 9.80 -11.96
CA ALA A 73 14.76 10.93 -11.54
C ALA A 73 13.28 10.57 -11.43
N TYR A 74 12.76 9.79 -12.38
CA TYR A 74 11.38 9.30 -12.37
C TYR A 74 11.12 8.33 -11.21
N ASP A 75 11.99 7.33 -11.03
CA ASP A 75 11.88 6.35 -9.96
C ASP A 75 11.92 7.02 -8.58
N GLN A 76 12.78 8.03 -8.40
CA GLN A 76 12.82 8.82 -7.17
C GLN A 76 11.52 9.61 -6.96
N SER A 77 10.94 10.20 -8.01
CA SER A 77 9.67 10.93 -7.92
C SER A 77 8.52 10.01 -7.52
N LYS A 78 8.43 8.83 -8.16
CA LYS A 78 7.48 7.79 -7.81
C LYS A 78 7.65 7.33 -6.36
N LYS A 79 8.87 7.03 -5.95
CA LYS A 79 9.18 6.64 -4.58
C LYS A 79 8.77 7.70 -3.56
N ARG A 80 9.06 8.99 -3.81
CA ARG A 80 8.62 10.07 -2.90
C ARG A 80 7.11 10.13 -2.75
N THR A 81 6.39 9.91 -3.85
CA THR A 81 4.92 9.91 -3.86
C THR A 81 4.38 8.72 -3.07
N ASP A 82 4.93 7.53 -3.32
CA ASP A 82 4.52 6.30 -2.66
C ASP A 82 4.87 6.34 -1.15
N ASP A 83 6.04 6.86 -0.77
CA ASP A 83 6.47 7.07 0.62
C ASP A 83 5.56 8.08 1.35
N TYR A 84 5.15 9.16 0.68
CA TYR A 84 4.22 10.14 1.22
C TYR A 84 2.85 9.51 1.52
N HIS A 85 2.28 8.77 0.57
CA HIS A 85 1.01 8.08 0.76
C HIS A 85 1.10 7.00 1.85
N SER A 86 2.20 6.26 1.90
CA SER A 86 2.45 5.26 2.95
C SER A 86 2.48 5.91 4.34
N THR A 87 3.21 7.02 4.47
CA THR A 87 3.30 7.78 5.72
C THR A 87 1.94 8.28 6.18
N LEU A 88 1.15 8.85 5.25
CA LEU A 88 -0.20 9.32 5.56
C LEU A 88 -1.12 8.17 6.02
N SER A 89 -1.09 7.04 5.31
CA SER A 89 -1.89 5.87 5.67
C SER A 89 -1.50 5.31 7.04
N GLN A 90 -0.20 5.23 7.34
CA GLN A 90 0.28 4.81 8.65
C GLN A 90 -0.23 5.74 9.75
N LYS A 91 -0.11 7.06 9.56
CA LYS A 91 -0.56 8.04 10.56
C LYS A 91 -2.07 8.02 10.77
N PHE A 92 -2.83 7.82 9.71
CA PHE A 92 -4.28 7.65 9.82
C PHE A 92 -4.62 6.40 10.65
N ASN A 93 -4.01 5.26 10.33
CA ASN A 93 -4.24 4.00 11.04
C ASN A 93 -3.81 4.07 12.52
N GLU A 94 -2.66 4.71 12.81
CA GLU A 94 -2.22 4.99 14.19
C GLU A 94 -3.27 5.82 14.94
N GLY A 95 -3.83 6.85 14.30
CA GLY A 95 -4.88 7.70 14.88
C GLY A 95 -6.15 6.93 15.22
N ILE A 96 -6.63 6.08 14.31
CA ILE A 96 -7.80 5.21 14.54
C ILE A 96 -7.55 4.28 15.73
N LYS A 97 -6.40 3.62 15.76
CA LYS A 97 -6.05 2.68 16.84
C LYS A 97 -6.01 3.37 18.21
N ILE A 98 -5.42 4.57 18.29
CA ILE A 98 -5.41 5.36 19.53
C ILE A 98 -6.82 5.74 19.95
N GLY A 99 -7.69 6.10 19.00
CA GLY A 99 -9.11 6.38 19.25
C GLY A 99 -9.83 5.18 19.86
N GLU A 100 -9.75 4.02 19.21
CA GLU A 100 -10.38 2.78 19.69
C GLU A 100 -9.87 2.36 21.08
N GLU A 101 -8.57 2.49 21.34
CA GLU A 101 -7.98 2.19 22.65
C GLU A 101 -8.49 3.14 23.74
N ARG A 102 -8.63 4.44 23.44
CA ARG A 102 -9.19 5.42 24.36
C ARG A 102 -10.66 5.16 24.64
N ASP A 103 -11.47 4.98 23.60
CA ASP A 103 -12.90 4.73 23.73
C ASP A 103 -13.16 3.45 24.55
N LYS A 104 -12.36 2.41 24.32
CA LYS A 104 -12.44 1.18 25.11
C LYS A 104 -12.04 1.39 26.57
N ALA A 105 -10.98 2.15 26.83
CA ALA A 105 -10.55 2.44 28.20
C ALA A 105 -11.58 3.29 28.97
N GLU A 106 -12.13 4.31 28.32
CA GLU A 106 -13.19 5.16 28.88
C GLU A 106 -14.46 4.35 29.14
N GLY A 107 -14.89 3.52 28.18
CA GLY A 107 -16.05 2.64 28.35
C GLY A 107 -15.90 1.63 29.48
N ILE A 108 -14.70 1.04 29.66
CA ILE A 108 -14.42 0.14 30.79
C ILE A 108 -14.46 0.91 32.12
N ALA A 109 -13.88 2.11 32.17
CA ALA A 109 -13.85 2.93 33.38
C ALA A 109 -15.25 3.39 33.79
N GLU A 110 -16.06 3.84 32.83
CA GLU A 110 -17.43 4.29 33.05
C GLU A 110 -18.35 3.12 33.43
N GLY A 111 -18.25 1.99 32.71
CA GLY A 111 -18.96 0.76 33.07
C GLY A 111 -18.60 0.24 34.46
N GLY A 112 -17.32 0.29 34.85
CA GLY A 112 -16.88 -0.07 36.19
C GLY A 112 -17.43 0.83 37.29
N LYS A 113 -17.55 2.14 37.03
CA LYS A 113 -18.22 3.08 37.96
C LYS A 113 -19.71 2.79 38.06
N GLN A 114 -20.37 2.56 36.94
CA GLN A 114 -21.81 2.28 36.90
C GLN A 114 -22.13 0.97 37.62
N ALA A 115 -21.34 -0.09 37.41
CA ALA A 115 -21.50 -1.36 38.10
C ALA A 115 -21.34 -1.21 39.63
N LYS A 116 -20.39 -0.39 40.09
CA LYS A 116 -20.24 -0.09 41.52
C LYS A 116 -21.46 0.63 42.10
N ILE A 117 -22.03 1.57 41.35
CA ILE A 117 -23.25 2.30 41.75
C ILE A 117 -24.44 1.36 41.80
N GLU A 118 -24.61 0.49 40.81
CA GLU A 118 -25.69 -0.50 40.75
C GLU A 118 -25.61 -1.49 41.91
N VAL A 119 -24.41 -2.03 42.18
CA VAL A 119 -24.18 -2.89 43.36
C VAL A 119 -24.49 -2.16 44.65
N ALA A 120 -24.08 -0.89 44.79
CA ALA A 120 -24.39 -0.10 45.99
C ALA A 120 -25.90 0.11 46.18
N LYS A 121 -26.65 0.34 45.10
CA LYS A 121 -28.12 0.46 45.16
C LYS A 121 -28.77 -0.84 45.62
N ASN A 122 -28.41 -1.97 45.01
CA ASN A 122 -28.96 -3.27 45.40
C ASN A 122 -28.68 -3.60 46.87
N LEU A 123 -27.47 -3.27 47.37
CA LEU A 123 -27.14 -3.46 48.77
C LEU A 123 -27.91 -2.52 49.72
N LEU A 124 -28.24 -1.30 49.28
CA LEU A 124 -29.09 -0.39 50.04
C LEU A 124 -30.54 -0.90 50.12
N GLU A 125 -31.09 -1.42 49.01
CA GLU A 125 -32.41 -2.08 48.98
C GLU A 125 -32.48 -3.26 49.97
N ASP A 126 -31.39 -4.02 50.09
CA ASP A 126 -31.23 -5.12 51.05
C ASP A 126 -30.97 -4.66 52.50
N ASN A 127 -31.05 -3.36 52.78
CA ASN A 127 -30.80 -2.74 54.10
C ASN A 127 -29.39 -3.03 54.67
N VAL A 128 -28.39 -3.23 53.80
CA VAL A 128 -27.01 -3.46 54.22
C VAL A 128 -26.43 -2.16 54.80
N PRO A 129 -25.68 -2.21 55.93
CA PRO A 129 -25.11 -1.00 56.53
C PRO A 129 -24.13 -0.27 55.59
N ILE A 130 -24.20 1.06 55.58
CA ILE A 130 -23.38 1.94 54.72
C ILE A 130 -21.87 1.66 54.85
N ASP A 131 -21.39 1.34 56.06
CA ASP A 131 -19.99 1.00 56.31
C ASP A 131 -19.55 -0.30 55.57
N VAL A 132 -20.44 -1.27 55.46
CA VAL A 132 -20.19 -2.51 54.70
C VAL A 132 -20.19 -2.18 53.20
N ILE A 133 -21.16 -1.40 52.72
CA ILE A 133 -21.23 -0.98 51.29
C ILE A 133 -19.98 -0.20 50.87
N TYR A 134 -19.49 0.70 51.74
CA TYR A 134 -18.23 1.42 51.54
C TYR A 134 -17.05 0.47 51.35
N ARG A 135 -16.91 -0.53 52.23
CA ARG A 135 -15.82 -1.51 52.16
C ARG A 135 -15.92 -2.42 50.93
N THR A 136 -17.12 -2.75 50.48
CA THR A 136 -17.31 -3.67 49.34
C THR A 136 -17.16 -2.98 47.98
N THR A 137 -17.72 -1.78 47.83
CA THR A 137 -17.75 -1.07 46.53
C THR A 137 -16.60 -0.07 46.36
N GLY A 138 -16.02 0.40 47.47
CA GLY A 138 -15.03 1.46 47.52
C GLY A 138 -15.58 2.84 47.12
N LEU A 139 -16.91 3.01 47.06
CA LEU A 139 -17.54 4.30 46.83
C LEU A 139 -17.47 5.15 48.10
N PRO A 140 -17.23 6.47 48.01
CA PRO A 140 -17.19 7.34 49.17
C PRO A 140 -18.53 7.36 49.90
N ILE A 141 -18.48 7.45 51.24
CA ILE A 141 -19.67 7.39 52.11
C ILE A 141 -20.70 8.46 51.73
N ASP A 142 -20.25 9.67 51.38
CA ASP A 142 -21.13 10.76 50.95
C ASP A 142 -21.92 10.38 49.70
N LYS A 143 -21.27 9.70 48.74
CA LYS A 143 -21.94 9.25 47.52
C LYS A 143 -22.96 8.14 47.79
N ILE A 144 -22.67 7.24 48.72
CA ILE A 144 -23.62 6.18 49.14
C ILE A 144 -24.84 6.82 49.82
N LYS A 145 -24.65 7.84 50.65
CA LYS A 145 -25.75 8.59 51.28
C LYS A 145 -26.58 9.37 50.26
N GLU A 146 -25.95 9.98 49.26
CA GLU A 146 -26.67 10.61 48.15
C GLU A 146 -27.55 9.60 47.42
N LEU A 147 -27.02 8.41 47.11
CA LEU A 147 -27.80 7.34 46.46
C LEU A 147 -29.00 6.89 47.29
N ALA A 148 -28.84 6.78 48.62
CA ALA A 148 -29.93 6.46 49.54
C ALA A 148 -30.95 7.60 49.72
N SER A 149 -30.60 8.83 49.33
CA SER A 149 -31.48 10.00 49.39
C SER A 149 -32.18 10.30 48.06
N GLN A 150 -31.83 9.56 47.00
CA GLN A 150 -32.36 9.70 45.64
C GLN A 150 -33.53 8.72 45.34
N GLU A 151 -33.95 7.95 46.34
CA GLU A 151 -35.23 7.22 46.39
C GLU A 151 -36.27 8.00 47.20
#